data_AF-A0A1Y4REY0-F1
#
_entry.id   AF-A0A1Y4REY0-F1
#
_cell.length_a   1.000
_cell.length_b   1.000
_cell.length_c   1.000
_cell.angle_alpha   90.00
_cell.angle_beta   90.00
_cell.angle_gamma   90.00
#
_symmetry.space_group_name_H-M   'P 1'
#
loop_
_entity.id
_entity.type
_entity.pdbx_description
1 polymer ?
#
loop_
_entity_poly.entity_id
_entity_poly.type
_entity_poly.pdbx_seq_one_letter_code
_entity_poly.pdbx_strand_id
1 'polypeptide(L)'
;MEDVRGLVPRTPPEGFLTWAAAALEGELDTHGFLYEVEWVEDYGLDFLLDEWASPRKRKMVRVQCSCCGYEDRYHYGRGQRGYGFVLPESYAEVEGGTVYEDGDSILCPSCGCPVQIRRRAGLKGKGYFVPAESRAMSAAVVGEERLLVLTGWVLQRRVFYGGGERLEAIPAEAYVFSALDCAQLMGWTNAYSGTAGYFIQYTRAWRQPRNWTDCWGQEEHIFGLTEELLGESCLPHCKLDVYLEPRPGAYHFPVAWLRLCQAHPNAEAALLHGLPRVLDDLIYAKCRLE
;
A
#
# COMPACT_ATOMS: atom_id res chain seq x y z
N MET A 1 -3.89 13.44 -27.19
CA MET A 1 -5.26 13.21 -26.71
C MET A 1 -5.76 14.49 -26.08
N GLU A 2 -7.06 14.79 -26.19
CA GLU A 2 -7.67 15.93 -25.51
C GLU A 2 -7.64 15.76 -23.97
N ASP A 3 -8.07 16.78 -23.25
CA ASP A 3 -8.02 16.80 -21.78
C ASP A 3 -9.05 15.82 -21.17
N VAL A 4 -8.55 14.72 -20.59
CA VAL A 4 -9.38 13.66 -20.00
C VAL A 4 -9.33 13.65 -18.47
N ARG A 5 -8.70 14.66 -17.85
CA ARG A 5 -8.53 14.76 -16.39
C ARG A 5 -9.85 14.75 -15.62
N GLY A 6 -10.92 15.28 -16.20
CA GLY A 6 -12.25 15.34 -15.58
C GLY A 6 -13.05 14.03 -15.66
N LEU A 7 -12.63 13.09 -16.52
CA LEU A 7 -13.37 11.85 -16.77
C LEU A 7 -12.95 10.72 -15.82
N VAL A 8 -11.70 10.71 -15.38
CA VAL A 8 -11.16 9.61 -14.57
C VAL A 8 -11.40 9.87 -13.08
N PRO A 9 -12.19 9.01 -12.38
CA PRO A 9 -12.43 9.18 -10.96
C PRO A 9 -11.14 9.01 -10.14
N ARG A 10 -11.06 9.75 -9.03
CA ARG A 10 -9.96 9.65 -8.05
C ARG A 10 -10.35 8.82 -6.82
N THR A 11 -11.60 8.36 -6.77
CA THR A 11 -12.09 7.44 -5.74
C THR A 11 -11.96 6.02 -6.23
N PRO A 12 -11.48 5.08 -5.39
CA PRO A 12 -11.38 3.69 -5.79
C PRO A 12 -12.78 3.14 -6.13
N PRO A 13 -12.89 2.25 -7.13
CA PRO A 13 -14.14 1.56 -7.43
C PRO A 13 -14.69 0.81 -6.21
N GLU A 14 -15.99 0.58 -6.19
CA GLU A 14 -16.62 -0.23 -5.12
C GLU A 14 -16.03 -1.64 -5.11
N GLY A 15 -15.73 -2.16 -3.91
CA GLY A 15 -15.11 -3.48 -3.74
C GLY A 15 -13.60 -3.53 -4.00
N PHE A 16 -12.99 -2.49 -4.59
CA PHE A 16 -11.55 -2.47 -4.92
C PHE A 16 -10.66 -2.70 -3.70
N LEU A 17 -10.91 -2.00 -2.59
CA LEU A 17 -10.10 -2.13 -1.38
C LEU A 17 -10.19 -3.54 -0.76
N THR A 18 -11.38 -4.15 -0.80
CA THR A 18 -11.59 -5.51 -0.30
C THR A 18 -10.85 -6.53 -1.15
N TRP A 19 -10.95 -6.39 -2.48
CA TRP A 19 -10.21 -7.22 -3.41
C TRP A 19 -8.70 -7.07 -3.25
N ALA A 20 -8.21 -5.82 -3.18
CA ALA A 20 -6.79 -5.53 -3.06
C ALA A 20 -6.19 -6.10 -1.76
N ALA A 21 -6.94 -6.04 -0.65
CA ALA A 21 -6.52 -6.66 0.60
C ALA A 21 -6.34 -8.18 0.49
N ALA A 22 -7.14 -8.86 -0.35
CA ALA A 22 -7.02 -10.30 -0.59
C ALA A 22 -5.95 -10.63 -1.64
N ALA A 23 -5.86 -9.85 -2.71
CA ALA A 23 -4.90 -10.07 -3.79
C ALA A 23 -3.44 -9.81 -3.36
N LEU A 24 -3.25 -8.92 -2.38
CA LEU A 24 -1.94 -8.51 -1.85
C LEU A 24 -1.73 -8.98 -0.41
N GLU A 25 -2.34 -10.12 -0.05
CA GLU A 25 -2.07 -10.80 1.21
C GLU A 25 -0.55 -11.08 1.30
N GLY A 26 0.03 -10.82 2.46
CA GLY A 26 1.48 -10.85 2.71
C GLY A 26 2.18 -9.50 2.52
N GLU A 27 1.77 -8.66 1.58
CA GLU A 27 2.40 -7.35 1.36
C GLU A 27 1.81 -6.25 2.23
N LEU A 28 0.48 -6.29 2.44
CA LEU A 28 -0.26 -5.30 3.23
C LEU A 28 -0.51 -5.74 4.67
N ASP A 29 0.13 -6.81 5.15
CA ASP A 29 -0.17 -7.45 6.44
C ASP A 29 0.63 -6.91 7.62
N THR A 30 1.49 -5.92 7.40
CA THR A 30 2.16 -5.25 8.51
C THR A 30 1.24 -4.17 9.09
N HIS A 31 0.85 -4.37 10.34
CA HIS A 31 0.00 -3.47 11.12
C HIS A 31 0.83 -2.58 12.05
N GLY A 32 0.17 -1.79 12.90
CA GLY A 32 0.83 -0.91 13.86
C GLY A 32 0.77 -1.41 15.29
N PHE A 33 1.85 -1.19 16.03
CA PHE A 33 1.92 -1.34 17.48
C PHE A 33 2.27 0.00 18.11
N LEU A 34 1.24 0.71 18.57
CA LEU A 34 1.41 2.03 19.16
C LEU A 34 1.82 1.93 20.61
N TYR A 35 2.71 2.83 21.05
CA TYR A 35 3.06 2.91 22.46
C TYR A 35 3.22 4.33 22.98
N GLU A 36 2.88 4.54 24.25
CA GLU A 36 3.06 5.79 24.97
C GLU A 36 3.35 5.55 26.46
N VAL A 37 4.07 6.49 27.09
CA VAL A 37 4.35 6.43 28.53
C VAL A 37 3.09 6.80 29.32
N GLU A 38 2.81 6.00 30.34
CA GLU A 38 1.75 6.25 31.33
C GLU A 38 2.33 6.10 32.75
N TRP A 39 1.87 6.95 33.69
CA TRP A 39 2.18 6.78 35.11
C TRP A 39 1.04 6.04 35.78
N VAL A 40 1.32 4.86 36.33
CA VAL A 40 0.34 4.00 36.97
C VAL A 40 0.61 3.96 38.47
N GLU A 41 -0.44 4.04 39.26
CA GLU A 41 -0.37 3.81 40.70
C GLU A 41 -0.40 2.30 40.95
N ASP A 42 0.73 1.79 41.46
CA ASP A 42 0.93 0.38 41.72
C ASP A 42 1.29 0.18 43.19
N TYR A 43 0.57 -0.71 43.85
CA TYR A 43 0.80 -1.13 45.22
C TYR A 43 2.02 -2.07 45.33
N GLY A 44 2.43 -2.70 44.21
CA GLY A 44 3.52 -3.65 44.16
C GLY A 44 3.32 -4.85 45.09
N LEU A 45 4.41 -5.54 45.41
CA LEU A 45 4.44 -6.57 46.46
C LEU A 45 4.38 -5.95 47.87
N ASP A 46 4.58 -4.64 48.00
CA ASP A 46 4.60 -3.93 49.30
C ASP A 46 3.25 -4.05 50.01
N PHE A 47 2.13 -4.07 49.27
CA PHE A 47 0.81 -4.31 49.86
C PHE A 47 0.60 -5.74 50.39
N LEU A 48 1.31 -6.73 49.83
CA LEU A 48 1.29 -8.09 50.38
C LEU A 48 2.11 -8.20 51.67
N LEU A 49 3.01 -7.25 51.91
CA LEU A 49 3.88 -7.19 53.10
C LEU A 49 3.36 -6.20 54.16
N ASP A 50 2.61 -5.17 53.76
CA ASP A 50 2.01 -4.14 54.60
C ASP A 50 0.68 -3.65 53.99
N GLU A 51 -0.45 -3.98 54.60
CA GLU A 51 -1.79 -3.58 54.16
C GLU A 51 -2.01 -2.04 54.20
N TRP A 52 -1.12 -1.29 54.86
CA TRP A 52 -1.13 0.17 54.90
C TRP A 52 -0.16 0.82 53.90
N ALA A 53 0.46 0.03 53.03
CA ALA A 53 1.36 0.54 52.00
C ALA A 53 0.62 1.50 51.05
N SER A 54 1.18 2.70 50.88
CA SER A 54 0.67 3.67 49.92
C SER A 54 1.08 3.30 48.49
N PRO A 55 0.19 3.49 47.50
CA PRO A 55 0.50 3.16 46.11
C PRO A 55 1.64 4.04 45.59
N ARG A 56 2.58 3.42 44.87
CA ARG A 56 3.72 4.14 44.27
C ARG A 56 3.42 4.42 42.80
N LYS A 57 3.76 5.63 42.36
CA LYS A 57 3.71 5.99 40.93
C LYS A 57 4.86 5.32 40.20
N ARG A 58 4.54 4.32 39.38
CA ARG A 58 5.48 3.63 38.51
C ARG A 58 5.28 4.05 37.06
N LYS A 59 6.40 4.15 36.34
CA LYS A 59 6.39 4.49 34.92
C LYS A 59 6.19 3.22 34.11
N MET A 60 5.07 3.15 33.40
CA MET A 60 4.71 2.05 32.51
C MET A 60 4.57 2.56 31.08
N VAL A 61 4.47 1.64 30.14
CA VAL A 61 4.24 1.93 28.73
C VAL A 61 2.94 1.26 28.32
N ARG A 62 1.93 2.06 28.00
CA ARG A 62 0.71 1.58 27.38
C ARG A 62 1.00 1.25 25.93
N VAL A 63 0.59 0.07 25.50
CA VAL A 63 0.70 -0.39 24.13
C VAL A 63 -0.68 -0.67 23.54
N GLN A 64 -0.80 -0.54 22.22
CA GLN A 64 -2.03 -0.81 21.51
C GLN A 64 -1.75 -1.40 20.13
N CYS A 65 -2.35 -2.55 19.80
CA CYS A 65 -2.30 -3.13 18.47
C CYS A 65 -3.42 -2.55 17.59
N SER A 66 -3.09 -2.12 16.37
CA SER A 66 -4.08 -1.59 15.44
C SER A 66 -4.91 -2.65 14.73
N CYS A 67 -4.42 -3.90 14.65
CA CYS A 67 -5.11 -5.01 13.99
C CYS A 67 -6.29 -5.53 14.81
N CYS A 68 -6.02 -5.98 16.04
CA CYS A 68 -7.02 -6.60 16.91
C CYS A 68 -7.57 -5.68 18.01
N GLY A 69 -6.99 -4.47 18.17
CA GLY A 69 -7.37 -3.55 19.24
C GLY A 69 -6.82 -3.92 20.62
N TYR A 70 -5.96 -4.94 20.72
CA TYR A 70 -5.31 -5.34 21.97
C TYR A 70 -4.62 -4.16 22.65
N GLU A 71 -4.80 -4.04 23.96
CA GLU A 71 -4.21 -3.00 24.78
C GLU A 71 -3.64 -3.61 26.07
N ASP A 72 -2.44 -3.20 26.43
CA ASP A 72 -1.77 -3.66 27.66
C ASP A 72 -0.75 -2.64 28.16
N ARG A 73 -0.16 -2.90 29.34
CA ARG A 73 0.84 -2.07 29.98
C ARG A 73 2.09 -2.88 30.26
N TYR A 74 3.19 -2.45 29.66
CA TYR A 74 4.49 -3.09 29.81
C TYR A 74 5.48 -2.23 30.59
N HIS A 75 6.54 -2.87 31.06
CA HIS A 75 7.60 -2.20 31.79
C HIS A 75 8.34 -1.21 30.90
N TYR A 76 8.60 -0.03 31.44
CA TYR A 76 9.39 0.99 30.79
C TYR A 76 10.85 0.52 30.64
N GLY A 77 11.34 0.50 29.40
CA GLY A 77 12.74 0.23 29.08
C GLY A 77 13.43 1.45 28.48
N ARG A 78 14.71 1.64 28.79
CA ARG A 78 15.57 2.63 28.11
C ARG A 78 16.43 1.91 27.08
N GLY A 79 16.20 2.21 25.81
CA GLY A 79 16.94 1.62 24.70
C GLY A 79 17.92 2.62 24.05
N GLN A 80 18.42 2.26 22.87
CA GLN A 80 19.39 3.06 22.13
C GLN A 80 18.74 4.25 21.41
N ARG A 81 17.51 4.07 20.91
CA ARG A 81 16.74 5.10 20.17
C ARG A 81 15.87 5.95 21.10
N GLY A 82 15.96 5.75 22.41
CA GLY A 82 15.26 6.50 23.44
C GLY A 82 14.61 5.58 24.47
N TYR A 83 13.29 5.52 24.46
CA TYR A 83 12.55 4.63 25.34
C TYR A 83 11.69 3.66 24.54
N GLY A 84 11.45 2.52 25.17
CA GLY A 84 10.67 1.42 24.65
C GLY A 84 9.95 0.70 25.78
N PHE A 85 9.52 -0.52 25.48
CA PHE A 85 8.89 -1.41 26.43
C PHE A 85 9.54 -2.79 26.41
N VAL A 86 9.40 -3.52 27.51
CA VAL A 86 9.88 -4.90 27.62
C VAL A 86 8.67 -5.82 27.60
N LEU A 87 8.64 -6.74 26.64
CA LEU A 87 7.62 -7.78 26.58
C LEU A 87 7.84 -8.81 27.70
N PRO A 88 6.79 -9.34 28.34
CA PRO A 88 6.92 -10.34 29.39
C PRO A 88 7.72 -11.57 28.92
N GLU A 89 7.55 -12.01 27.68
CA GLU A 89 8.23 -13.19 27.15
C GLU A 89 9.74 -12.98 26.97
N SER A 90 10.19 -11.73 26.83
CA SER A 90 11.63 -11.43 26.71
C SER A 90 12.31 -11.25 28.06
N TYR A 91 11.56 -11.17 29.17
CA TYR A 91 12.12 -10.91 30.49
C TYR A 91 12.75 -12.17 31.11
N ALA A 92 14.03 -12.04 31.51
CA ALA A 92 14.72 -13.02 32.33
C ALA A 92 15.36 -12.30 33.53
N GLU A 93 15.29 -12.92 34.72
CA GLU A 93 15.79 -12.34 35.98
C GLU A 93 17.27 -11.93 35.91
N VAL A 94 18.06 -12.62 35.09
CA VAL A 94 19.50 -12.39 34.94
C VAL A 94 19.82 -11.32 33.89
N GLU A 95 19.01 -11.20 32.84
CA GLU A 95 19.32 -10.40 31.64
C GLU A 95 18.44 -9.14 31.48
N GLY A 96 17.37 -8.99 32.26
CA GLY A 96 16.58 -7.75 32.34
C GLY A 96 15.64 -7.48 31.15
N GLY A 97 15.62 -8.38 30.16
CA GLY A 97 14.71 -8.41 29.03
C GLY A 97 15.06 -7.48 27.87
N THR A 98 14.53 -7.80 26.68
CA THR A 98 14.78 -7.02 25.46
C THR A 98 13.84 -5.82 25.41
N VAL A 99 14.42 -4.63 25.19
CA VAL A 99 13.68 -3.38 25.02
C VAL A 99 13.32 -3.19 23.56
N TYR A 100 12.02 -3.17 23.26
CA TYR A 100 11.49 -2.91 21.93
C TYR A 100 11.21 -1.41 21.73
N GLU A 101 11.73 -0.84 20.65
CA GLU A 101 11.73 0.60 20.40
C GLU A 101 11.00 1.00 19.10
N ASP A 102 10.86 2.31 18.91
CA ASP A 102 10.32 2.90 17.68
C ASP A 102 11.07 2.40 16.43
N GLY A 103 10.30 1.91 15.45
CA GLY A 103 10.81 1.36 14.20
C GLY A 103 11.07 -0.15 14.22
N ASP A 104 11.04 -0.81 15.37
CA ASP A 104 11.20 -2.25 15.45
C ASP A 104 9.93 -2.98 14.97
N SER A 105 10.07 -4.25 14.60
CA SER A 105 8.97 -5.10 14.13
C SER A 105 8.85 -6.34 15.01
N ILE A 106 7.64 -6.67 15.43
CA ILE A 106 7.32 -7.84 16.26
C ILE A 106 6.04 -8.50 15.75
N LEU A 107 5.67 -9.64 16.34
CA LEU A 107 4.32 -10.18 16.22
C LEU A 107 3.48 -9.68 17.39
N CYS A 108 2.22 -9.33 17.13
CA CYS A 108 1.31 -8.96 18.21
C CYS A 108 1.16 -10.14 19.19
N PRO A 109 1.39 -9.96 20.50
CA PRO A 109 1.26 -11.04 21.48
C PRO A 109 -0.15 -11.65 21.55
N SER A 110 -1.19 -10.89 21.14
CA SER A 110 -2.58 -11.33 21.20
C SER A 110 -3.06 -11.98 19.90
N CYS A 111 -2.84 -11.37 18.74
CA CYS A 111 -3.37 -11.89 17.46
C CYS A 111 -2.32 -12.52 16.54
N GLY A 112 -1.03 -12.43 16.86
CA GLY A 112 0.06 -12.98 16.06
C GLY A 112 0.37 -12.22 14.76
N CYS A 113 -0.39 -11.16 14.42
CA CYS A 113 -0.14 -10.40 13.20
C CYS A 113 1.21 -9.66 13.26
N PRO A 114 1.92 -9.54 12.12
CA PRO A 114 3.10 -8.68 12.02
C PRO A 114 2.75 -7.23 12.33
N VAL A 115 3.51 -6.59 13.22
CA VAL A 115 3.30 -5.20 13.61
C VAL A 115 4.61 -4.42 13.62
N GLN A 116 4.56 -3.18 13.14
CA GLN A 116 5.63 -2.20 13.28
C GLN A 116 5.36 -1.30 14.49
N ILE A 117 6.37 -1.18 15.36
CA ILE A 117 6.30 -0.40 16.59
C ILE A 117 6.47 1.08 16.29
N ARG A 118 5.55 1.90 16.82
CA ARG A 118 5.58 3.34 16.66
C ARG A 118 5.18 4.10 17.93
N ARG A 119 5.96 5.11 18.29
CA ARG A 119 5.64 6.05 19.38
C ARG A 119 4.42 6.88 19.00
N ARG A 120 3.41 6.88 19.86
CA ARG A 120 2.18 7.67 19.66
C ARG A 120 2.47 9.16 19.48
N ALA A 121 3.45 9.69 20.22
CA ALA A 121 3.90 11.07 20.10
C ALA A 121 4.41 11.43 18.70
N GLY A 122 5.03 10.47 17.98
CA GLY A 122 5.51 10.66 16.61
C GLY A 122 4.41 10.84 15.57
N LEU A 123 3.17 10.48 15.90
CA LEU A 123 2.02 10.63 15.02
C LEU A 123 1.33 12.00 15.16
N LYS A 124 1.67 12.82 16.16
CA LYS A 124 0.95 14.10 16.43
C LYS A 124 1.00 15.10 15.27
N GLY A 125 2.03 15.04 14.42
CA GLY A 125 2.15 15.91 13.24
C GLY A 125 1.28 15.45 12.07
N LYS A 126 1.61 14.29 11.49
CA LYS A 126 0.94 13.74 10.29
C LYS A 126 -0.43 13.10 10.57
N GLY A 127 -0.70 12.75 11.82
CA GLY A 127 -1.92 12.07 12.28
C GLY A 127 -1.92 10.54 12.10
N TYR A 128 -1.07 10.02 11.23
CA TYR A 128 -0.91 8.59 10.95
C TYR A 128 0.51 8.22 10.54
N PHE A 129 0.82 6.92 10.57
CA PHE A 129 1.98 6.34 9.90
C PHE A 129 1.57 5.17 9.01
N VAL A 130 2.47 4.75 8.12
CA VAL A 130 2.20 3.72 7.11
C VAL A 130 3.16 2.54 7.37
N PRO A 131 2.72 1.49 8.08
CA PRO A 131 3.53 0.29 8.29
C PRO A 131 3.67 -0.59 7.04
N ALA A 132 2.71 -0.55 6.13
CA ALA A 132 2.71 -1.33 4.90
C ALA A 132 2.19 -0.49 3.72
N GLU A 133 2.88 -0.61 2.58
CA GLU A 133 2.50 0.01 1.32
C GLU A 133 2.68 -1.01 0.19
N SER A 134 1.72 -1.04 -0.74
CA SER A 134 1.79 -1.82 -1.97
C SER A 134 1.09 -1.06 -3.10
N ARG A 135 0.99 -1.65 -4.28
CA ARG A 135 0.42 -1.06 -5.49
C ARG A 135 -0.53 -2.06 -6.15
N ALA A 136 -1.61 -1.56 -6.72
CA ALA A 136 -2.52 -2.38 -7.53
C ALA A 136 -3.21 -1.52 -8.59
N MET A 137 -3.72 -2.17 -9.63
CA MET A 137 -4.41 -1.50 -10.73
C MET A 137 -5.90 -1.85 -10.77
N SER A 138 -6.72 -0.92 -11.28
CA SER A 138 -8.12 -1.15 -11.61
C SER A 138 -8.42 -0.73 -13.04
N ALA A 139 -9.30 -1.46 -13.73
CA ALA A 139 -9.81 -1.11 -15.04
C ALA A 139 -11.21 -0.48 -14.94
N ALA A 140 -11.50 0.48 -15.81
CA ALA A 140 -12.82 1.07 -15.99
C ALA A 140 -13.01 1.57 -17.43
N VAL A 141 -14.27 1.72 -17.85
CA VAL A 141 -14.63 2.40 -19.10
C VAL A 141 -15.29 3.74 -18.74
N VAL A 142 -14.80 4.84 -19.32
CA VAL A 142 -15.28 6.20 -18.98
C VAL A 142 -15.61 7.03 -20.22
N GLY A 143 -16.50 8.01 -20.03
CA GLY A 143 -16.89 8.96 -21.07
C GLY A 143 -17.76 8.36 -22.18
N GLU A 144 -18.27 9.24 -23.05
CA GLU A 144 -19.12 8.84 -24.18
C GLU A 144 -18.35 8.04 -25.24
N GLU A 145 -17.06 8.33 -25.39
CA GLU A 145 -16.15 7.60 -26.28
C GLU A 145 -15.74 6.22 -25.75
N ARG A 146 -16.23 5.80 -24.58
CA ARG A 146 -15.94 4.50 -23.96
C ARG A 146 -14.44 4.23 -23.84
N LEU A 147 -13.72 5.21 -23.31
CA LEU A 147 -12.27 5.14 -23.14
C LEU A 147 -11.92 4.06 -22.11
N LEU A 148 -10.96 3.19 -22.44
CA LEU A 148 -10.43 2.22 -21.50
C LEU A 148 -9.44 2.91 -20.58
N VAL A 149 -9.65 2.80 -19.27
CA VAL A 149 -8.80 3.42 -18.25
C VAL A 149 -8.23 2.38 -17.34
N LEU A 150 -6.91 2.40 -17.20
CA LEU A 150 -6.16 1.65 -16.22
C LEU A 150 -5.66 2.61 -15.14
N THR A 151 -6.21 2.54 -13.92
CA THR A 151 -5.81 3.40 -12.79
C THR A 151 -4.91 2.62 -11.85
N GLY A 152 -3.69 3.11 -11.66
CA GLY A 152 -2.73 2.63 -10.68
C GLY A 152 -2.92 3.30 -9.32
N TRP A 153 -3.14 2.46 -8.30
CA TRP A 153 -3.38 2.86 -6.91
C TRP A 153 -2.21 2.50 -6.03
N VAL A 154 -1.74 3.46 -5.23
CA VAL A 154 -0.84 3.18 -4.11
C VAL A 154 -1.68 2.91 -2.89
N LEU A 155 -1.58 1.69 -2.38
CA LEU A 155 -2.34 1.19 -1.24
C LEU A 155 -1.50 1.36 0.02
N GLN A 156 -2.05 2.06 1.00
CA GLN A 156 -1.37 2.30 2.28
C GLN A 156 -2.24 1.80 3.41
N ARG A 157 -1.70 0.89 4.24
CA ARG A 157 -2.28 0.67 5.56
C ARG A 157 -1.89 1.86 6.41
N ARG A 158 -2.87 2.66 6.85
CA ARG A 158 -2.64 3.84 7.70
C ARG A 158 -3.09 3.54 9.10
N VAL A 159 -2.16 3.67 10.04
CA VAL A 159 -2.43 3.53 11.47
C VAL A 159 -2.46 4.92 12.09
N PHE A 160 -3.58 5.25 12.71
CA PHE A 160 -3.87 6.58 13.22
C PHE A 160 -3.47 6.73 14.67
N TYR A 161 -3.29 7.99 15.10
CA TYR A 161 -3.00 8.32 16.51
C TYR A 161 -3.95 7.64 17.51
N GLY A 162 -5.23 7.46 17.16
CA GLY A 162 -6.24 6.84 18.02
C GLY A 162 -6.11 5.31 18.18
N GLY A 163 -5.17 4.65 17.50
CA GLY A 163 -4.97 3.20 17.56
C GLY A 163 -5.67 2.41 16.45
N GLY A 164 -6.68 2.99 15.80
CA GLY A 164 -7.33 2.36 14.65
C GLY A 164 -6.46 2.37 13.40
N GLU A 165 -6.82 1.51 12.45
CA GLU A 165 -6.22 1.47 11.12
C GLU A 165 -7.25 1.54 10.01
N ARG A 166 -6.79 1.91 8.81
CA ARG A 166 -7.58 1.88 7.58
C ARG A 166 -6.66 1.63 6.40
N LEU A 167 -7.16 0.85 5.43
CA LEU A 167 -6.53 0.77 4.12
C LEU A 167 -7.01 1.95 3.25
N GLU A 168 -6.07 2.71 2.70
CA GLU A 168 -6.36 3.85 1.83
C GLU A 168 -5.73 3.64 0.45
N ALA A 169 -6.53 3.82 -0.61
CA ALA A 169 -6.07 3.80 -1.98
C ALA A 169 -5.84 5.23 -2.46
N ILE A 170 -4.60 5.53 -2.85
CA ILE A 170 -4.21 6.81 -3.41
C ILE A 170 -4.10 6.66 -4.92
N PRO A 171 -4.86 7.43 -5.72
CA PRO A 171 -4.76 7.40 -7.18
C PRO A 171 -3.44 8.03 -7.60
N ALA A 172 -2.46 7.19 -7.91
CA ALA A 172 -1.10 7.61 -8.23
C ALA A 172 -1.00 7.96 -9.71
N GLU A 173 -1.44 7.06 -10.59
CA GLU A 173 -1.35 7.22 -12.03
C GLU A 173 -2.61 6.66 -12.70
N ALA A 174 -2.96 7.16 -13.87
CA ALA A 174 -3.96 6.51 -14.71
C ALA A 174 -3.56 6.60 -16.18
N TYR A 175 -3.88 5.56 -16.94
CA TYR A 175 -3.58 5.44 -18.35
C TYR A 175 -4.90 5.33 -19.10
N VAL A 176 -5.18 6.33 -19.93
CA VAL A 176 -6.44 6.46 -20.66
C VAL A 176 -6.17 6.16 -22.13
N PHE A 177 -6.89 5.19 -22.67
CA PHE A 177 -6.75 4.72 -24.04
C PHE A 177 -8.02 5.00 -24.83
N SER A 178 -7.87 5.64 -25.99
CA SER A 178 -8.88 5.66 -27.04
C SER A 178 -8.53 4.64 -28.12
N ALA A 179 -9.29 4.61 -29.23
CA ALA A 179 -8.93 3.78 -30.38
C ALA A 179 -7.62 4.21 -31.07
N LEU A 180 -7.25 5.49 -30.99
CA LEU A 180 -6.16 6.07 -31.80
C LEU A 180 -5.02 6.69 -30.98
N ASP A 181 -5.25 6.98 -29.71
CA ASP A 181 -4.31 7.75 -28.89
C ASP A 181 -4.39 7.35 -27.42
N CYS A 182 -3.41 7.75 -26.62
CA CYS A 182 -3.39 7.50 -25.19
C CYS A 182 -2.82 8.67 -24.40
N ALA A 183 -3.26 8.80 -23.15
CA ALA A 183 -2.77 9.80 -22.21
C ALA A 183 -2.45 9.15 -20.86
N GLN A 184 -1.38 9.63 -20.21
CA GLN A 184 -1.15 9.39 -18.80
C GLN A 184 -1.71 10.55 -17.98
N LEU A 185 -2.31 10.22 -16.84
CA LEU A 185 -2.72 11.13 -15.79
C LEU A 185 -1.86 10.88 -14.57
N MET A 186 -1.23 11.94 -14.07
CA MET A 186 -0.35 11.92 -12.90
C MET A 186 -1.08 12.49 -11.69
N GLY A 187 -1.20 11.67 -10.65
CA GLY A 187 -1.79 12.00 -9.36
C GLY A 187 -0.75 12.43 -8.33
N TRP A 188 0.49 12.68 -8.76
CA TRP A 188 1.60 13.06 -7.90
C TRP A 188 2.58 14.01 -8.59
N THR A 189 3.45 14.62 -7.78
CA THR A 189 4.55 15.46 -8.22
C THR A 189 5.80 15.21 -7.38
N ASN A 190 6.98 15.33 -7.99
CA ASN A 190 8.23 15.41 -7.24
C ASN A 190 8.25 16.73 -6.44
N ALA A 191 8.29 16.61 -5.12
CA ALA A 191 8.52 17.69 -4.20
C ALA A 191 9.94 17.59 -3.63
N TYR A 192 10.43 18.70 -3.10
CA TYR A 192 11.73 18.76 -2.44
C TYR A 192 11.59 19.40 -1.07
N SER A 193 12.24 18.82 -0.07
CA SER A 193 12.43 19.47 1.23
C SER A 193 13.91 19.46 1.59
N GLY A 194 14.40 20.53 2.21
CA GLY A 194 15.79 20.62 2.64
C GLY A 194 16.21 19.54 3.66
N THR A 195 15.24 18.92 4.34
CA THR A 195 15.49 17.91 5.38
C THR A 195 15.35 16.47 4.86
N ALA A 196 14.42 16.20 3.95
CA ALA A 196 14.13 14.84 3.45
C ALA A 196 14.53 14.62 1.98
N GLY A 197 15.09 15.62 1.31
CA GLY A 197 15.45 15.54 -0.11
C GLY A 197 14.21 15.52 -1.01
N TYR A 198 14.33 14.83 -2.16
CA TYR A 198 13.23 14.64 -3.10
C TYR A 198 12.26 13.57 -2.61
N PHE A 199 10.96 13.84 -2.71
CA PHE A 199 9.91 12.90 -2.34
C PHE A 199 8.66 13.07 -3.21
N ILE A 200 7.83 12.03 -3.25
CA ILE A 200 6.55 12.04 -3.98
C ILE A 200 5.49 12.74 -3.13
N GLN A 201 4.85 13.76 -3.71
CA GLN A 201 3.69 14.41 -3.13
C GLN A 201 2.45 14.13 -4.00
N TYR A 202 1.48 13.42 -3.44
CA TYR A 202 0.20 13.17 -4.11
C TYR A 202 -0.64 14.45 -4.20
N THR A 203 -1.24 14.68 -5.36
CA THR A 203 -2.04 15.88 -5.66
C THR A 203 -3.53 15.63 -5.48
N ARG A 204 -4.32 16.70 -5.42
CA ARG A 204 -5.80 16.60 -5.34
C ARG A 204 -6.46 16.41 -6.70
N ALA A 205 -5.76 16.73 -7.77
CA ALA A 205 -6.25 16.66 -9.14
C ALA A 205 -5.24 15.94 -10.03
N TRP A 206 -5.75 15.33 -11.10
CA TRP A 206 -4.92 14.77 -12.16
C TRP A 206 -4.16 15.87 -12.90
N ARG A 207 -2.92 15.55 -13.29
CA ARG A 207 -2.16 16.30 -14.29
C ARG A 207 -2.03 15.44 -15.54
N GLN A 208 -2.19 16.04 -16.71
CA GLN A 208 -2.00 15.33 -17.98
C GLN A 208 -0.74 15.86 -18.66
N PRO A 209 0.43 15.21 -18.44
CA PRO A 209 1.64 15.59 -19.16
C PRO A 209 1.47 15.39 -20.67
N ARG A 210 2.08 16.28 -21.47
CA ARG A 210 2.07 16.18 -22.93
C ARG A 210 2.93 15.02 -23.44
N ASN A 211 4.09 14.83 -22.82
CA ASN A 211 5.00 13.72 -23.08
C ASN A 211 5.09 12.88 -21.82
N TRP A 212 5.01 11.56 -21.96
CA TRP A 212 5.04 10.65 -20.83
C TRP A 212 5.69 9.32 -21.20
N THR A 213 6.18 8.64 -20.16
CA THR A 213 6.70 7.27 -20.21
C THR A 213 5.89 6.45 -19.21
N ASP A 214 5.64 5.18 -19.54
CA ASP A 214 5.02 4.25 -18.59
C ASP A 214 5.92 4.09 -17.37
N CYS A 215 5.40 4.45 -16.20
CA CYS A 215 6.10 4.38 -14.93
C CYS A 215 5.52 3.30 -14.00
N TRP A 216 4.39 2.68 -14.39
CA TRP A 216 3.74 1.66 -13.56
C TRP A 216 4.46 0.33 -13.70
N GLY A 217 4.71 -0.08 -14.94
CA GLY A 217 5.43 -1.30 -15.26
C GLY A 217 4.57 -2.56 -15.13
N GLN A 218 5.12 -3.57 -14.44
CA GLN A 218 4.51 -4.89 -14.35
C GLN A 218 3.23 -4.88 -13.52
N GLU A 219 2.22 -5.63 -13.96
CA GLU A 219 1.02 -5.90 -13.18
C GLU A 219 0.51 -7.31 -13.47
N GLU A 220 0.16 -8.05 -12.42
CA GLU A 220 -0.35 -9.43 -12.57
C GLU A 220 -1.88 -9.47 -12.52
N HIS A 221 -2.50 -8.58 -11.75
CA HIS A 221 -3.94 -8.59 -11.58
C HIS A 221 -4.52 -7.17 -11.65
N ILE A 222 -5.60 -7.00 -12.40
CA ILE A 222 -6.29 -5.72 -12.53
C ILE A 222 -7.73 -5.89 -12.05
N PHE A 223 -8.12 -5.11 -11.03
CA PHE A 223 -9.49 -5.13 -10.52
C PHE A 223 -10.49 -4.66 -11.58
N GLY A 224 -11.59 -5.40 -11.71
CA GLY A 224 -12.69 -5.04 -12.61
C GLY A 224 -12.40 -5.32 -14.08
N LEU A 225 -11.21 -5.84 -14.43
CA LEU A 225 -10.92 -6.26 -15.80
C LEU A 225 -11.70 -7.54 -16.12
N THR A 226 -12.62 -7.46 -17.07
CA THR A 226 -13.36 -8.60 -17.61
C THR A 226 -13.48 -8.48 -19.13
N GLU A 227 -13.80 -9.60 -19.80
CA GLU A 227 -14.06 -9.60 -21.24
C GLU A 227 -15.22 -8.63 -21.58
N GLU A 228 -16.26 -8.58 -20.74
CA GLU A 228 -17.40 -7.67 -20.93
C GLU A 228 -16.98 -6.20 -20.84
N LEU A 229 -16.17 -5.83 -19.85
CA LEU A 229 -15.65 -4.47 -19.71
C LEU A 229 -14.85 -4.08 -20.97
N LEU A 230 -14.00 -4.98 -21.47
CA LEU A 230 -13.22 -4.73 -22.69
C LEU A 230 -14.12 -4.62 -23.91
N GLY A 231 -15.13 -5.48 -24.04
CA GLY A 231 -16.13 -5.44 -25.11
C GLY A 231 -16.94 -4.15 -25.15
N GLU A 232 -17.14 -3.51 -24.00
CA GLU A 232 -17.79 -2.20 -23.92
C GLU A 232 -16.88 -1.03 -24.26
N SER A 233 -15.56 -1.21 -24.19
CA SER A 233 -14.55 -0.19 -24.43
C SER A 233 -14.34 0.11 -25.93
N CYS A 234 -13.59 1.18 -26.21
CA CYS A 234 -13.11 1.50 -27.56
C CYS A 234 -11.99 0.58 -28.09
N LEU A 235 -11.54 -0.40 -27.29
CA LEU A 235 -10.48 -1.37 -27.64
C LEU A 235 -10.93 -2.81 -27.37
N PRO A 236 -12.06 -3.29 -27.93
CA PRO A 236 -12.60 -4.61 -27.61
C PRO A 236 -11.71 -5.77 -28.08
N HIS A 237 -10.82 -5.51 -29.04
CA HIS A 237 -9.90 -6.49 -29.64
C HIS A 237 -8.55 -6.58 -28.90
N CYS A 238 -8.32 -5.76 -27.86
CA CYS A 238 -7.00 -5.77 -27.21
C CYS A 238 -6.75 -7.04 -26.39
N LYS A 239 -7.79 -7.82 -26.05
CA LYS A 239 -7.68 -9.06 -25.27
C LYS A 239 -6.73 -8.96 -24.07
N LEU A 240 -6.82 -7.83 -23.34
CA LEU A 240 -5.97 -7.56 -22.18
C LEU A 240 -6.22 -8.59 -21.06
N ASP A 241 -7.45 -9.04 -20.91
CA ASP A 241 -7.86 -10.15 -20.04
C ASP A 241 -7.08 -11.43 -20.35
N VAL A 242 -6.99 -11.82 -21.64
CA VAL A 242 -6.21 -12.99 -22.08
C VAL A 242 -4.71 -12.75 -21.93
N TYR A 243 -4.26 -11.53 -22.21
CA TYR A 243 -2.85 -11.17 -22.05
C TYR A 243 -2.40 -11.40 -20.61
N LEU A 244 -3.20 -11.03 -19.61
CA LEU A 244 -2.86 -11.19 -18.19
C LEU A 244 -3.04 -12.59 -17.63
N GLU A 245 -3.46 -13.57 -18.44
CA GLU A 245 -3.53 -14.95 -17.97
C GLU A 245 -2.15 -15.44 -17.46
N PRO A 246 -2.10 -16.07 -16.27
CA PRO A 246 -0.84 -16.51 -15.67
C PRO A 246 -0.05 -17.43 -16.59
N ARG A 247 1.20 -17.04 -16.88
CA ARG A 247 2.15 -17.84 -17.66
C ARG A 247 3.45 -18.01 -16.87
N PRO A 248 3.92 -19.24 -16.61
CA PRO A 248 5.12 -19.45 -15.80
C PRO A 248 6.36 -18.74 -16.34
N GLY A 249 6.92 -17.83 -15.54
CA GLY A 249 8.11 -17.04 -15.86
C GLY A 249 7.87 -15.84 -16.78
N ALA A 250 6.61 -15.52 -17.09
CA ALA A 250 6.27 -14.32 -17.86
C ALA A 250 6.01 -13.14 -16.92
N TYR A 251 6.32 -11.94 -17.41
CA TYR A 251 6.02 -10.68 -16.76
C TYR A 251 5.08 -9.88 -17.66
N HIS A 252 3.97 -9.41 -17.11
CA HIS A 252 2.96 -8.71 -17.89
C HIS A 252 3.01 -7.20 -17.68
N PHE A 253 2.95 -6.44 -18.78
CA PHE A 253 3.00 -4.98 -18.79
C PHE A 253 1.75 -4.44 -19.49
N PRO A 254 0.63 -4.25 -18.76
CA PRO A 254 -0.67 -3.91 -19.35
C PRO A 254 -0.63 -2.67 -20.24
N VAL A 255 0.03 -1.61 -19.77
CA VAL A 255 0.13 -0.33 -20.49
C VAL A 255 0.94 -0.50 -21.78
N ALA A 256 2.06 -1.21 -21.73
CA ALA A 256 2.86 -1.51 -22.91
C ALA A 256 2.10 -2.38 -23.92
N TRP A 257 1.35 -3.38 -23.46
CA TRP A 257 0.49 -4.21 -24.29
C TRP A 257 -0.60 -3.40 -25.00
N LEU A 258 -1.31 -2.53 -24.27
CA LEU A 258 -2.34 -1.69 -24.87
C LEU A 258 -1.77 -0.71 -25.90
N ARG A 259 -0.59 -0.11 -25.63
CA ARG A 259 0.12 0.72 -26.62
C ARG A 259 0.51 -0.08 -27.87
N LEU A 260 0.92 -1.34 -27.70
CA LEU A 260 1.21 -2.23 -28.82
C LEU A 260 -0.04 -2.50 -29.65
N CYS A 261 -1.17 -2.80 -29.01
CA CYS A 261 -2.44 -3.04 -29.70
C CYS A 261 -2.93 -1.79 -30.47
N GLN A 262 -2.76 -0.59 -29.91
CA GLN A 262 -3.09 0.65 -30.61
C GLN A 262 -2.22 0.87 -31.85
N ALA A 263 -0.90 0.61 -31.75
CA ALA A 263 0.02 0.76 -32.88
C ALA A 263 -0.16 -0.35 -33.94
N HIS A 264 -0.50 -1.56 -33.48
CA HIS A 264 -0.59 -2.76 -34.29
C HIS A 264 -1.83 -3.59 -33.85
N PRO A 265 -3.01 -3.32 -34.44
CA PRO A 265 -4.24 -4.06 -34.09
C PRO A 265 -4.13 -5.58 -34.26
N ASN A 266 -3.26 -6.05 -35.16
CA ASN A 266 -3.00 -7.49 -35.36
C ASN A 266 -2.15 -8.14 -34.25
N ALA A 267 -1.69 -7.38 -33.24
CA ALA A 267 -0.95 -7.93 -32.10
C ALA A 267 -1.75 -9.01 -31.35
N GLU A 268 -3.08 -8.88 -31.32
CA GLU A 268 -4.00 -9.89 -30.78
C GLU A 268 -3.76 -11.27 -31.41
N ALA A 269 -3.57 -11.34 -32.74
CA ALA A 269 -3.33 -12.61 -33.42
C ALA A 269 -2.02 -13.29 -32.98
N ALA A 270 -1.01 -12.49 -32.62
CA ALA A 270 0.25 -13.03 -32.08
C ALA A 270 0.07 -13.60 -30.66
N LEU A 271 -0.82 -13.01 -29.85
CA LEU A 271 -1.20 -13.53 -28.54
C LEU A 271 -2.00 -14.84 -28.67
N LEU A 272 -3.03 -14.86 -29.52
CA LEU A 272 -4.00 -15.97 -29.60
C LEU A 272 -3.53 -17.16 -30.46
N HIS A 273 -2.78 -16.90 -31.52
CA HIS A 273 -2.40 -17.92 -32.52
C HIS A 273 -0.89 -18.07 -32.70
N GLY A 274 -0.10 -17.18 -32.10
CA GLY A 274 1.35 -17.14 -32.22
C GLY A 274 2.06 -17.84 -31.06
N LEU A 275 3.17 -17.22 -30.63
CA LEU A 275 4.00 -17.66 -29.51
C LEU A 275 3.91 -16.62 -28.39
N PRO A 276 2.90 -16.69 -27.51
CA PRO A 276 2.65 -15.65 -26.50
C PRO A 276 3.84 -15.40 -25.57
N ARG A 277 4.63 -16.43 -25.25
CA ARG A 277 5.87 -16.26 -24.45
C ARG A 277 6.92 -15.38 -25.13
N VAL A 278 7.11 -15.53 -26.44
CA VAL A 278 8.07 -14.70 -27.19
C VAL A 278 7.59 -13.25 -27.19
N LEU A 279 6.28 -13.04 -27.31
CA LEU A 279 5.68 -11.72 -27.19
C LEU A 279 5.90 -11.12 -25.79
N ASP A 280 5.69 -11.89 -24.72
CA ASP A 280 5.97 -11.47 -23.35
C ASP A 280 7.44 -11.05 -23.18
N ASP A 281 8.38 -11.88 -23.65
CA ASP A 281 9.83 -11.60 -23.59
C ASP A 281 10.22 -10.34 -24.38
N LEU A 282 9.61 -10.11 -25.54
CA LEU A 282 9.86 -8.92 -26.37
C LEU A 282 9.35 -7.64 -25.69
N ILE A 283 8.16 -7.70 -25.08
CA ILE A 283 7.61 -6.58 -24.31
C ILE A 283 8.49 -6.30 -23.09
N TYR A 284 8.86 -7.35 -22.35
CA TYR A 284 9.76 -7.25 -21.19
C TYR A 284 11.11 -6.62 -21.57
N ALA A 285 11.73 -7.09 -22.65
CA ALA A 285 13.00 -6.56 -23.13
C ALA A 285 12.91 -5.08 -23.48
N LYS A 286 11.81 -4.65 -24.10
CA LYS A 286 11.57 -3.23 -24.41
C LYS A 286 11.40 -2.40 -23.13
N CYS A 287 10.56 -2.85 -22.20
CA CYS A 287 10.30 -2.14 -20.95
C CYS A 287 11.53 -2.05 -20.02
N ARG A 288 12.54 -2.91 -20.19
CA ARG A 288 13.81 -2.82 -19.44
C ARG A 288 14.85 -1.89 -20.03
N LEU A 289 14.73 -1.54 -21.32
CA LEU A 289 15.65 -0.65 -22.02
C LEU A 289 15.22 0.82 -21.94
N GLU A 290 14.00 1.09 -21.48
CA GLU A 290 13.42 2.40 -21.20
C GLU A 290 13.60 2.80 -19.73
#